data_AF-A0A957UIU8-F1
#
_entry.id   AF-A0A957UIU8-F1
#
_cell.length_a   1.000
_cell.length_b   1.000
_cell.length_c   1.000
_cell.angle_alpha   90.00
_cell.angle_beta   90.00
_cell.angle_gamma   90.00
#
_symmetry.space_group_name_H-M   'P 1'
#
loop_
_entity.id
_entity.type
_entity.pdbx_description
1 polymer ?
#
loop_
_entity_poly.entity_id
_entity_poly.type
_entity_poly.pdbx_seq_one_letter_code
_entity_poly.pdbx_strand_id
1 'polypeptide(L)'
;LLSVEEQQILARLAIFPGSFQRDAAHAIAGATIAQLKRLADQSLVTKIGENRYTLHRTVRAFAEQKLQQGLEQRRGQQITGEQIAGLQLHYAHFYLEFLASMEAGLFGNAYGETVARIQIDLDNIHTAWRWAVARRLYDEMNHCLSALLWYYEQQGFYADVFDLCEQALHALLP
;
A
#
# COMPACT_ATOMS: atom_id res chain seq x y z
N LEU A 1 23.03 12.32 9.34
CA LEU A 1 21.76 13.07 9.19
C LEU A 1 21.20 12.73 7.82
N LEU A 2 19.88 12.50 7.70
CA LEU A 2 19.26 12.14 6.41
C LEU A 2 19.39 13.26 5.37
N SER A 3 19.68 12.89 4.12
CA SER A 3 19.60 13.82 2.99
C SER A 3 18.14 14.26 2.75
N VAL A 4 17.94 15.34 2.00
CA VAL A 4 16.58 15.82 1.66
C VAL A 4 15.79 14.76 0.89
N GLU A 5 16.45 14.09 -0.05
CA GLU A 5 15.85 13.00 -0.83
C GLU A 5 15.48 11.82 0.07
N GLU A 6 16.34 11.45 1.03
CA GLU A 6 16.06 10.35 1.97
C GLU A 6 14.89 10.69 2.89
N GLN A 7 14.76 11.95 3.33
CA GLN A 7 13.61 12.40 4.13
C GLN A 7 12.31 12.33 3.32
N GLN A 8 12.34 12.73 2.05
CA GLN A 8 11.17 12.66 1.17
C GLN A 8 10.75 11.22 0.90
N ILE A 9 11.71 10.33 0.61
CA ILE A 9 11.43 8.91 0.41
C ILE A 9 10.88 8.29 1.69
N LEU A 10 11.47 8.57 2.86
CA LEU A 10 10.96 8.06 4.14
C LEU A 10 9.52 8.53 4.41
N ALA A 11 9.23 9.81 4.15
CA ALA A 11 7.88 10.36 4.29
C ALA A 11 6.87 9.68 3.33
N ARG A 12 7.26 9.43 2.07
CA ARG A 12 6.40 8.71 1.12
C ARG A 12 6.20 7.24 1.51
N LEU A 13 7.24 6.56 2.01
CA LEU A 13 7.14 5.18 2.49
C LEU A 13 6.22 5.05 3.72
N ALA A 14 5.95 6.14 4.43
CA ALA A 14 4.99 6.17 5.52
C ALA A 14 3.54 5.92 5.07
N ILE A 15 3.26 5.94 3.75
CA ILE A 15 1.94 5.57 3.22
C ILE A 15 1.60 4.08 3.45
N PHE A 16 2.60 3.22 3.63
CA PHE A 16 2.38 1.80 3.85
C PHE A 16 1.95 1.53 5.30
N PRO A 17 0.77 0.94 5.54
CA PRO A 17 0.26 0.62 6.88
C PRO A 17 1.06 -0.51 7.57
N GLY A 18 1.87 -1.25 6.82
CA GLY A 18 2.65 -2.37 7.32
C GLY A 18 3.89 -2.63 6.47
N SER A 19 4.23 -3.91 6.32
CA SER A 19 5.33 -4.30 5.45
C SER A 19 4.95 -4.10 3.98
N PHE A 20 5.96 -3.95 3.12
CA PHE A 20 5.77 -3.76 1.69
C PHE A 20 6.89 -4.42 0.91
N GLN A 21 6.57 -4.84 -0.31
CA GLN A 21 7.58 -5.32 -1.24
C GLN A 21 8.41 -4.16 -1.77
N ARG A 22 9.67 -4.46 -2.12
CA ARG A 22 10.58 -3.53 -2.78
C ARG A 22 9.97 -2.92 -4.03
N ASP A 23 9.25 -3.71 -4.81
CA ASP A 23 8.66 -3.28 -6.08
C ASP A 23 7.46 -2.34 -5.82
N ALA A 24 6.69 -2.58 -4.75
CA ALA A 24 5.65 -1.66 -4.28
C ALA A 24 6.24 -0.31 -3.82
N ALA A 25 7.34 -0.35 -3.04
CA ALA A 25 8.06 0.85 -2.63
C ALA A 25 8.58 1.68 -3.82
N HIS A 26 9.02 1.00 -4.88
CA HIS A 26 9.45 1.66 -6.10
C HIS A 26 8.27 2.28 -6.86
N ALA A 27 7.25 1.49 -7.18
CA ALA A 27 6.11 1.93 -7.99
C ALA A 27 5.30 3.05 -7.32
N ILE A 28 5.16 2.99 -5.99
CA ILE A 28 4.32 3.92 -5.24
C ILE A 28 5.15 5.10 -4.76
N ALA A 29 6.19 4.85 -3.96
CA ALA A 29 6.96 5.92 -3.29
C ALA A 29 8.15 6.44 -4.12
N GLY A 30 8.48 5.82 -5.25
CA GLY A 30 9.67 6.13 -6.04
C GLY A 30 10.97 5.69 -5.36
N ALA A 31 10.90 4.79 -4.37
CA ALA A 31 12.07 4.37 -3.60
C ALA A 31 12.94 3.42 -4.43
N THR A 32 14.20 3.77 -4.65
CA THR A 32 15.18 2.89 -5.27
C THR A 32 15.74 1.88 -4.26
N ILE A 33 16.31 0.78 -4.77
CA ILE A 33 16.98 -0.24 -3.94
C ILE A 33 18.11 0.39 -3.10
N ALA A 34 18.88 1.30 -3.69
CA ALA A 34 19.96 2.00 -2.99
C ALA A 34 19.44 2.89 -1.86
N GLN A 35 18.31 3.57 -2.04
CA GLN A 35 17.67 4.35 -0.97
C GLN A 35 17.11 3.46 0.14
N LEU A 36 16.44 2.36 -0.20
CA LEU A 36 15.97 1.40 0.80
C LEU A 36 17.12 0.80 1.62
N LYS A 37 18.25 0.48 0.99
CA LYS A 37 19.46 0.03 1.68
C LYS A 37 20.00 1.09 2.63
N ARG A 38 20.14 2.34 2.17
CA ARG A 38 20.62 3.44 3.02
C ARG A 38 19.70 3.70 4.22
N LEU A 39 18.39 3.66 4.02
CA LEU A 39 17.43 3.78 5.12
C LEU A 39 17.52 2.59 6.09
N ALA A 40 17.83 1.38 5.59
CA ALA A 40 18.03 0.21 6.43
C ALA A 40 19.33 0.29 7.25
N ASP A 41 20.43 0.76 6.65
CA ASP A 41 21.70 1.01 7.34
C ASP A 41 21.54 2.04 8.47
N GLN A 42 20.56 2.93 8.35
CA GLN A 42 20.18 3.92 9.37
C GLN A 42 19.08 3.43 10.33
N SER A 43 18.68 2.16 10.26
CA SER A 43 17.60 1.57 11.08
C SER A 43 16.24 2.27 10.98
N LEU A 44 15.97 2.94 9.86
CA LEU A 44 14.70 3.64 9.60
C LEU A 44 13.67 2.73 8.90
N VAL A 45 14.17 1.78 8.13
CA VAL A 45 13.39 0.65 7.60
C VAL A 45 14.09 -0.65 7.98
N THR A 46 13.33 -1.73 8.11
CA THR A 46 13.86 -3.06 8.39
C THR A 46 13.60 -3.96 7.20
N LYS A 47 14.63 -4.65 6.72
CA LYS A 47 14.47 -5.72 5.73
C LYS A 47 14.04 -7.00 6.46
N ILE A 48 12.86 -7.54 6.13
CA ILE A 48 12.24 -8.70 6.82
C ILE A 48 12.10 -9.95 5.92
N GLY A 49 12.75 -9.92 4.76
CA GLY A 49 12.79 -11.01 3.79
C GLY A 49 13.65 -10.60 2.60
N GLU A 50 13.76 -11.43 1.56
CA GLU A 50 14.64 -11.12 0.42
C GLU A 50 14.30 -9.80 -0.27
N ASN A 51 13.01 -9.49 -0.43
CA ASN A 51 12.52 -8.30 -1.13
C ASN A 51 11.44 -7.54 -0.34
N ARG A 52 11.33 -7.75 0.97
CA ARG A 52 10.29 -7.12 1.81
C ARG A 52 10.89 -6.25 2.91
N TYR A 53 10.28 -5.09 3.08
CA TYR A 53 10.69 -4.06 4.02
C TYR A 53 9.52 -3.66 4.92
N THR A 54 9.81 -3.04 6.05
CA THR A 54 8.80 -2.44 6.94
C THR A 54 9.38 -1.20 7.61
N LEU A 55 8.55 -0.23 7.98
CA LEU A 55 8.95 0.86 8.87
C LEU A 55 8.73 0.43 10.32
N HIS A 56 9.67 0.77 11.20
CA HIS A 56 9.41 0.69 12.63
C HIS A 56 8.24 1.62 13.00
N ARG A 57 7.33 1.15 13.86
CA ARG A 57 6.10 1.86 14.23
C ARG A 57 6.34 3.32 14.62
N THR A 58 7.37 3.61 15.41
CA THR A 58 7.73 4.97 15.85
C THR A 58 8.22 5.84 14.69
N VAL A 59 9.05 5.27 13.80
CA VAL A 59 9.55 5.97 12.61
C VAL A 59 8.39 6.26 11.66
N ARG A 60 7.49 5.30 11.48
CA ARG A 60 6.28 5.46 10.67
C ARG A 60 5.40 6.58 11.21
N ALA A 61 5.06 6.57 12.50
CA ALA A 61 4.23 7.63 13.09
C ALA A 61 4.86 9.02 12.93
N PHE A 62 6.18 9.14 13.10
CA PHE A 62 6.90 10.38 12.85
C PHE A 62 6.85 10.79 11.37
N ALA A 63 7.10 9.85 10.45
CA ALA A 63 7.09 10.11 9.02
C ALA A 63 5.68 10.40 8.47
N GLU A 64 4.64 9.75 9.00
CA GLU A 64 3.21 10.00 8.72
C GLU A 64 2.83 11.42 9.15
N GLN A 65 3.20 11.82 10.37
CA GLN A 65 2.97 13.19 10.84
C GLN A 65 3.66 14.19 9.91
N LYS A 66 4.88 13.91 9.45
CA LYS A 66 5.59 14.76 8.49
C LYS A 66 4.96 14.77 7.10
N LEU A 67 4.38 13.66 6.66
CA LEU A 67 3.62 13.54 5.41
C LEU A 67 2.33 14.39 5.48
N GLN A 68 1.59 14.30 6.59
CA GLN A 68 0.33 15.02 6.80
C GLN A 68 0.52 16.52 7.05
N GLN A 69 1.55 16.89 7.82
CA GLN A 69 1.86 18.30 8.11
C GLN A 69 2.61 18.99 6.97
N GLY A 70 2.88 18.28 5.86
CA GLY A 70 3.59 18.83 4.72
C GLY A 70 4.92 19.45 5.15
N LEU A 71 5.83 18.66 5.73
CA LEU A 71 7.22 19.03 6.08
C LEU A 71 7.41 20.50 6.51
N GLU A 72 6.85 20.86 7.65
CA GLU A 72 7.19 22.12 8.33
C GLU A 72 8.70 22.16 8.62
N GLN A 73 9.43 23.06 7.92
CA GLN A 73 10.51 23.93 8.43
C GLN A 73 11.53 24.39 7.37
N ARG A 74 11.50 23.88 6.13
CA ARG A 74 12.34 24.42 5.04
C ARG A 74 11.47 24.78 3.85
N ARG A 75 11.27 26.09 3.62
CA ARG A 75 10.61 26.65 2.43
C ARG A 75 11.16 25.93 1.18
N GLY A 76 10.35 25.04 0.58
CA GLY A 76 10.72 24.23 -0.59
C GLY A 76 10.69 22.70 -0.42
N GLN A 77 10.41 22.16 0.77
CA GLN A 77 10.42 20.71 1.02
C GLN A 77 9.03 20.09 1.29
N GLN A 78 7.95 20.86 1.16
CA GLN A 78 6.59 20.41 1.48
C GLN A 78 6.06 19.39 0.47
N ILE A 79 5.61 18.22 0.94
CA ILE A 79 4.78 17.32 0.13
C ILE A 79 3.41 18.00 0.01
N THR A 80 2.99 18.31 -1.21
CA THR A 80 1.70 18.97 -1.46
C THR A 80 0.55 17.98 -1.37
N GLY A 81 -0.68 18.48 -1.16
CA GLY A 81 -1.89 17.65 -1.19
C GLY A 81 -2.05 16.88 -2.52
N GLU A 82 -1.64 17.48 -3.64
CA GLU A 82 -1.61 16.84 -4.95
C GLU A 82 -0.62 15.67 -5.02
N GLN A 83 0.57 15.81 -4.43
CA GLN A 83 1.55 14.74 -4.36
C GLN A 83 1.06 13.57 -3.49
N ILE A 84 0.39 13.86 -2.36
CA ILE A 84 -0.26 12.83 -1.53
C ILE A 84 -1.37 12.14 -2.32
N ALA A 85 -2.17 12.92 -3.07
CA ALA A 85 -3.25 12.38 -3.87
C ALA A 85 -2.74 11.46 -4.99
N GLY A 86 -1.63 11.81 -5.64
CA GLY A 86 -0.95 10.97 -6.62
C GLY A 86 -0.36 9.70 -5.99
N LEU A 87 0.21 9.80 -4.78
CA LEU A 87 0.75 8.65 -4.06
C LEU A 87 -0.33 7.62 -3.74
N GLN A 88 -1.49 8.08 -3.26
CA GLN A 88 -2.66 7.22 -3.00
C GLN A 88 -3.23 6.59 -4.28
N LEU A 89 -3.19 7.31 -5.42
CA LEU A 89 -3.63 6.77 -6.71
C LEU A 89 -2.69 5.66 -7.19
N HIS A 90 -1.36 5.89 -7.18
CA HIS A 90 -0.38 4.85 -7.51
C HIS A 90 -0.51 3.64 -6.60
N TYR A 91 -0.76 3.86 -5.31
CA TYR A 91 -0.98 2.80 -4.36
C TYR A 91 -2.21 1.96 -4.70
N ALA A 92 -3.34 2.61 -4.99
CA ALA A 92 -4.56 1.94 -5.39
C ALA A 92 -4.32 1.08 -6.64
N HIS A 93 -3.78 1.65 -7.72
CA HIS A 93 -3.49 0.91 -8.94
C HIS A 93 -2.57 -0.30 -8.70
N PHE A 94 -1.47 -0.11 -7.98
CA PHE A 94 -0.50 -1.17 -7.75
C PHE A 94 -1.12 -2.40 -7.06
N TYR A 95 -1.89 -2.19 -5.99
CA TYR A 95 -2.43 -3.30 -5.22
C TYR A 95 -3.71 -3.90 -5.82
N LEU A 96 -4.50 -3.13 -6.59
CA LEU A 96 -5.61 -3.70 -7.37
C LEU A 96 -5.07 -4.55 -8.53
N GLU A 97 -4.03 -4.09 -9.23
CA GLU A 97 -3.35 -4.87 -10.28
C GLU A 97 -2.69 -6.13 -9.70
N PHE A 98 -2.00 -6.00 -8.55
CA PHE A 98 -1.47 -7.14 -7.82
C PHE A 98 -2.57 -8.17 -7.53
N LEU A 99 -3.72 -7.73 -7.01
CA LEU A 99 -4.83 -8.61 -6.67
C LEU A 99 -5.45 -9.27 -7.91
N ALA A 100 -5.65 -8.51 -8.99
CA ALA A 100 -6.11 -9.06 -10.27
C ALA A 100 -5.15 -10.14 -10.80
N SER A 101 -3.83 -9.91 -10.69
CA SER A 101 -2.83 -10.90 -11.12
C SER A 101 -2.84 -12.21 -10.32
N MET A 102 -3.45 -12.22 -9.13
CA MET A 102 -3.55 -13.42 -8.28
C MET A 102 -4.67 -14.37 -8.71
N GLU A 103 -5.61 -13.91 -9.55
CA GLU A 103 -6.82 -14.66 -9.90
C GLU A 103 -6.50 -16.08 -10.42
N ALA A 104 -5.62 -16.20 -11.42
CA ALA A 104 -5.25 -17.50 -11.99
C ALA A 104 -4.58 -18.44 -10.96
N GLY A 105 -3.88 -17.89 -9.97
CA GLY A 105 -3.23 -18.67 -8.91
C GLY A 105 -4.23 -19.17 -7.86
N LEU A 106 -5.28 -18.39 -7.56
CA LEU A 106 -6.35 -18.76 -6.64
C LEU A 106 -7.15 -19.96 -7.16
N PHE A 107 -7.39 -20.01 -8.48
CA PHE A 107 -8.15 -21.09 -9.13
C PHE A 107 -7.28 -22.25 -9.64
N GLY A 108 -5.98 -22.26 -9.31
CA GLY A 108 -5.01 -23.20 -9.89
C GLY A 108 -4.13 -23.92 -8.86
N ASN A 109 -3.10 -24.59 -9.37
CA ASN A 109 -2.18 -25.40 -8.55
C ASN A 109 -1.30 -24.55 -7.61
N ALA A 110 -1.26 -23.22 -7.79
CA ALA A 110 -0.49 -22.29 -6.97
C ALA A 110 -1.27 -21.76 -5.75
N TYR A 111 -2.48 -22.27 -5.50
CA TYR A 111 -3.40 -21.76 -4.46
C TYR A 111 -2.73 -21.41 -3.13
N GLY A 112 -1.97 -22.34 -2.54
CA GLY A 112 -1.34 -22.12 -1.24
C GLY A 112 -0.34 -20.96 -1.23
N GLU A 113 0.45 -20.82 -2.28
CA GLU A 113 1.38 -19.69 -2.42
C GLU A 113 0.62 -18.37 -2.66
N THR A 114 -0.40 -18.40 -3.50
CA THR A 114 -1.22 -17.24 -3.82
C THR A 114 -1.95 -16.69 -2.59
N VAL A 115 -2.55 -17.57 -1.78
CA VAL A 115 -3.19 -17.20 -0.51
C VAL A 115 -2.19 -16.57 0.45
N ALA A 116 -1.00 -17.16 0.61
CA ALA A 116 0.03 -16.60 1.48
C ALA A 116 0.49 -15.20 1.01
N ARG A 117 0.56 -14.98 -0.31
CA ARG A 117 0.89 -13.68 -0.91
C ARG A 117 -0.21 -12.63 -0.70
N ILE A 118 -1.49 -13.01 -0.78
CA ILE A 118 -2.59 -12.09 -0.46
C ILE A 118 -2.59 -11.76 1.03
N GLN A 119 -2.45 -12.78 1.88
CA GLN A 119 -2.52 -12.63 3.34
C GLN A 119 -1.42 -11.69 3.88
N ILE A 120 -0.19 -11.79 3.38
CA ILE A 120 0.92 -10.91 3.82
C ILE A 120 0.74 -9.44 3.42
N ASP A 121 -0.05 -9.18 2.38
CA ASP A 121 -0.33 -7.83 1.85
C ASP A 121 -1.79 -7.39 2.09
N LEU A 122 -2.54 -8.08 2.96
CA LEU A 122 -3.97 -7.84 3.15
C LEU A 122 -4.28 -6.39 3.62
N ASP A 123 -3.55 -5.89 4.61
CA ASP A 123 -3.66 -4.49 5.07
C ASP A 123 -3.40 -3.48 3.95
N ASN A 124 -2.48 -3.84 3.04
CA ASN A 124 -2.18 -3.00 1.88
C ASN A 124 -3.32 -3.06 0.86
N ILE A 125 -3.86 -4.25 0.58
CA ILE A 125 -5.02 -4.42 -0.32
C ILE A 125 -6.24 -3.63 0.20
N HIS A 126 -6.54 -3.68 1.50
CA HIS A 126 -7.64 -2.89 2.09
C HIS A 126 -7.42 -1.40 1.96
N THR A 127 -6.20 -0.94 2.16
CA THR A 127 -5.84 0.47 2.01
C THR A 127 -6.02 0.91 0.55
N ALA A 128 -5.60 0.09 -0.40
CA ALA A 128 -5.81 0.32 -1.82
C ALA A 128 -7.30 0.36 -2.20
N TRP A 129 -8.09 -0.59 -1.70
CA TRP A 129 -9.54 -0.63 -1.91
C TRP A 129 -10.23 0.64 -1.42
N ARG A 130 -9.93 1.09 -0.20
CA ARG A 130 -10.47 2.35 0.35
C ARG A 130 -10.15 3.56 -0.52
N TRP A 131 -8.92 3.65 -1.04
CA TRP A 131 -8.54 4.75 -1.93
C TRP A 131 -9.17 4.63 -3.31
N ALA A 132 -9.36 3.42 -3.82
CA ALA A 132 -10.04 3.16 -5.08
C ALA A 132 -11.52 3.58 -5.01
N VAL A 133 -12.21 3.22 -3.92
CA VAL A 133 -13.58 3.65 -3.63
C VAL A 133 -13.67 5.18 -3.58
N ALA A 134 -12.81 5.84 -2.79
CA ALA A 134 -12.82 7.30 -2.66
C ALA A 134 -12.52 8.03 -3.99
N ARG A 135 -11.82 7.38 -4.91
CA ARG A 135 -11.44 7.92 -6.23
C ARG A 135 -12.30 7.42 -7.38
N ARG A 136 -13.28 6.56 -7.11
CA ARG A 136 -14.20 6.00 -8.11
C ARG A 136 -13.49 5.18 -9.20
N LEU A 137 -12.46 4.42 -8.82
CA LEU A 137 -11.71 3.51 -9.71
C LEU A 137 -12.49 2.20 -9.94
N TYR A 138 -13.73 2.32 -10.41
CA TYR A 138 -14.67 1.20 -10.44
C TYR A 138 -14.26 0.12 -11.44
N ASP A 139 -13.67 0.50 -12.57
CA ASP A 139 -13.21 -0.45 -13.56
C ASP A 139 -12.09 -1.30 -12.96
N GLU A 140 -11.05 -0.70 -12.39
CA GLU A 140 -9.94 -1.40 -11.75
C GLU A 140 -10.41 -2.30 -10.61
N MET A 141 -11.35 -1.81 -9.79
CA MET A 141 -11.96 -2.60 -8.72
C MET A 141 -12.69 -3.83 -9.27
N ASN A 142 -13.44 -3.68 -10.36
CA ASN A 142 -14.18 -4.78 -10.98
C ASN A 142 -13.23 -5.87 -11.51
N HIS A 143 -12.06 -5.49 -12.03
CA HIS A 143 -11.05 -6.44 -12.53
C HIS A 143 -10.44 -7.33 -11.43
N CYS A 144 -10.41 -6.88 -10.18
CA CYS A 144 -9.86 -7.67 -9.06
C CYS A 144 -10.93 -8.20 -8.08
N LEU A 145 -12.20 -7.82 -8.26
CA LEU A 145 -13.29 -8.14 -7.33
C LEU A 145 -13.48 -9.66 -7.17
N SER A 146 -13.43 -10.41 -8.28
CA SER A 146 -13.55 -11.88 -8.26
C SER A 146 -12.50 -12.53 -7.36
N ALA A 147 -11.23 -12.11 -7.48
CA ALA A 147 -10.14 -12.62 -6.66
C ALA A 147 -10.31 -12.27 -5.18
N LEU A 148 -10.77 -11.04 -4.88
CA LEU A 148 -11.00 -10.60 -3.51
C LEU A 148 -12.13 -11.38 -2.83
N LEU A 149 -13.29 -11.48 -3.49
CA LEU A 149 -14.45 -12.20 -2.97
C LEU A 149 -14.14 -13.67 -2.75
N TRP A 150 -13.47 -14.29 -3.73
CA TRP A 150 -13.10 -15.68 -3.63
C TRP A 150 -12.14 -15.95 -2.47
N TYR A 151 -11.10 -15.11 -2.30
CA TYR A 151 -10.19 -15.22 -1.15
C TYR A 151 -10.97 -15.24 0.16
N TYR A 152 -11.90 -14.30 0.33
CA TYR A 152 -12.67 -14.18 1.55
C TYR A 152 -13.65 -15.31 1.81
N GLU A 153 -14.32 -15.80 0.76
CA GLU A 153 -15.21 -16.95 0.83
C GLU A 153 -14.45 -18.18 1.39
N GLN A 154 -13.23 -18.41 0.91
CA GLN A 154 -12.40 -19.54 1.34
C GLN A 154 -11.84 -19.38 2.76
N GLN A 155 -11.58 -18.16 3.21
CA GLN A 155 -11.10 -17.92 4.57
C GLN A 155 -12.23 -17.87 5.63
N GLY A 156 -13.50 -17.89 5.20
CA GLY A 156 -14.66 -17.85 6.10
C GLY A 156 -14.89 -16.49 6.78
N PHE A 157 -14.23 -15.43 6.33
CA PHE A 157 -14.35 -14.07 6.89
C PHE A 157 -15.43 -13.27 6.17
N TYR A 158 -16.69 -13.66 6.36
CA TYR A 158 -17.83 -12.99 5.73
C TYR A 158 -18.07 -11.56 6.23
N ALA A 159 -17.66 -11.23 7.46
CA ALA A 159 -17.81 -9.89 8.02
C ALA A 159 -16.93 -8.85 7.30
N ASP A 160 -15.68 -9.21 7.00
CA ASP A 160 -14.73 -8.29 6.35
C ASP A 160 -15.14 -7.98 4.90
N VAL A 161 -15.75 -8.95 4.19
CA VAL A 161 -16.35 -8.72 2.86
C VAL A 161 -17.49 -7.73 2.95
N PHE A 162 -18.34 -7.88 3.96
CA PHE A 162 -19.49 -7.01 4.15
C PHE A 162 -19.04 -5.56 4.36
N ASP A 163 -18.04 -5.33 5.22
CA ASP A 163 -17.50 -3.99 5.47
C ASP A 163 -16.87 -3.37 4.20
N LEU A 164 -16.16 -4.16 3.39
CA LEU A 164 -15.57 -3.70 2.13
C LEU A 164 -16.63 -3.35 1.07
N CYS A 165 -17.68 -4.16 0.97
CA CYS A 165 -18.81 -3.92 0.08
C CYS A 165 -19.67 -2.74 0.56
N GLU A 166 -19.90 -2.62 1.87
CA GLU A 166 -20.65 -1.52 2.48
C GLU A 166 -19.94 -0.19 2.27
N GLN A 167 -18.61 -0.15 2.40
CA GLN A 167 -17.81 1.04 2.05
C GLN A 167 -17.97 1.45 0.58
N ALA A 168 -17.93 0.48 -0.35
CA ALA A 168 -18.13 0.75 -1.76
C ALA A 168 -19.56 1.24 -2.05
N LEU A 169 -20.56 0.63 -1.40
CA LEU A 169 -21.97 0.98 -1.56
C LEU A 169 -22.30 2.38 -1.01
N HIS A 170 -21.78 2.73 0.17
CA HIS A 170 -21.91 4.08 0.74
C HIS A 170 -21.25 5.14 -0.12
N ALA A 171 -20.15 4.83 -0.83
CA ALA A 171 -19.55 5.79 -1.75
C ALA A 171 -20.33 5.94 -3.08
N LEU A 172 -21.17 4.96 -3.42
CA LEU A 172 -22.02 4.96 -4.62
C LEU A 172 -23.37 5.67 -4.38
N LEU A 173 -23.85 5.73 -3.14
CA LEU A 173 -25.11 6.37 -2.76
C LEU A 173 -24.85 7.76 -2.14
N PRO A 174 -25.44 8.85 -2.67
CA PRO A 174 -25.21 10.21 -2.17
C PRO A 174 -25.84 10.48 -0.80
#